data_AF-A0A1V6H8V7-F1
#
_entry.id   AF-A0A1V6H8V7-F1
#
_cell.length_a   1.000
_cell.length_b   1.000
_cell.length_c   1.000
_cell.angle_alpha   90.00
_cell.angle_beta   90.00
_cell.angle_gamma   90.00
#
_symmetry.space_group_name_H-M   'P 1'
#
loop_
_entity.id
_entity.type
_entity.pdbx_description
1 polymer ?
#
loop_
_entity_poly.entity_id
_entity_poly.type
_entity_poly.pdbx_seq_one_letter_code
_entity_poly.pdbx_strand_id
1 'polypeptide(L)'
;MIANALFLLASLPAILAASVRLARRKRRLAFDALVATLREAGRARPLPRLLARPERLAGAVERLLPWLPPRGHGPCLKRALLLLELWTRCGLEVRLHLGLRPGEGRGEAHAWLTATGPGGATYQASSALDYREAFVF
;
A
#
# COMPACT_ATOMS: atom_id res chain seq x y z
N MET A 1 6.59 -2.66 23.84
CA MET A 1 6.81 -1.35 23.17
C MET A 1 8.12 -1.30 22.38
N ILE A 2 9.26 -1.73 22.95
CA ILE A 2 10.59 -1.71 22.31
C ILE A 2 10.61 -2.43 20.95
N ALA A 3 10.04 -3.64 20.86
CA ALA A 3 10.01 -4.41 19.61
C ALA A 3 9.28 -3.70 18.45
N ASN A 4 8.25 -2.90 18.75
CA ASN A 4 7.51 -2.14 17.73
C ASN A 4 8.31 -0.92 17.26
N ALA A 5 9.05 -0.26 18.16
CA ALA A 5 9.92 0.84 17.81
C ALA A 5 11.11 0.37 16.96
N LEU A 6 11.74 -0.75 17.34
CA LEU A 6 12.82 -1.37 16.55
C LEU A 6 12.33 -1.80 15.16
N PHE A 7 11.16 -2.42 15.07
CA PHE A 7 10.58 -2.75 13.76
C PHE A 7 10.33 -1.51 12.91
N LEU A 8 9.75 -0.46 13.51
CA LEU A 8 9.49 0.80 12.80
C LEU A 8 10.79 1.39 12.25
N LEU A 9 11.82 1.51 13.09
CA LEU A 9 13.14 2.02 12.70
C LEU A 9 13.77 1.18 11.60
N ALA A 10 13.74 -0.15 11.74
CA ALA A 10 14.30 -1.06 10.74
C ALA A 10 13.53 -1.04 9.40
N SER A 11 12.21 -0.81 9.44
CA SER A 11 11.37 -0.69 8.25
C SER A 11 11.42 0.70 7.58
N LEU A 12 11.91 1.72 8.29
CA LEU A 12 11.88 3.11 7.85
C LEU A 12 12.56 3.34 6.49
N PRO A 13 13.78 2.80 6.21
CA PRO A 13 14.42 2.99 4.92
C PRO A 13 13.59 2.41 3.76
N ALA A 14 12.94 1.26 3.99
CA ALA A 14 12.09 0.63 2.99
C ALA A 14 10.85 1.48 2.68
N ILE A 15 10.20 2.01 3.72
CA ILE A 15 9.00 2.85 3.62
C ILE A 15 9.33 4.18 2.94
N LEU A 16 10.41 4.86 3.36
CA LEU A 16 10.86 6.11 2.77
C LEU A 16 11.23 5.93 1.30
N ALA A 17 11.97 4.87 0.96
CA ALA A 17 12.37 4.62 -0.40
C ALA A 17 11.16 4.31 -1.32
N ALA A 18 10.17 3.54 -0.84
CA ALA A 18 8.92 3.29 -1.56
C ALA A 18 8.13 4.59 -1.76
N SER A 19 8.05 5.43 -0.73
CA SER A 19 7.39 6.72 -0.78
C SER A 19 8.03 7.70 -1.78
N VAL A 20 9.35 7.81 -1.80
CA VAL A 20 10.07 8.62 -2.79
C VAL A 20 9.88 8.08 -4.20
N ARG A 21 9.93 6.76 -4.41
CA ARG A 21 9.67 6.13 -5.72
C ARG A 21 8.26 6.42 -6.20
N LEU A 22 7.25 6.23 -5.34
CA LEU A 22 5.85 6.53 -5.64
C LEU A 22 5.70 7.99 -6.08
N ALA A 23 6.26 8.94 -5.31
CA ALA A 23 6.19 10.36 -5.63
C ALA A 23 6.88 10.72 -6.96
N ARG A 24 7.99 10.06 -7.30
CA ARG A 24 8.68 10.26 -8.59
C ARG A 24 7.90 9.67 -9.76
N ARG A 25 7.40 8.44 -9.63
CA ARG A 25 6.71 7.68 -10.69
C ARG A 25 5.34 8.26 -10.99
N LYS A 26 4.59 8.67 -9.98
CA LYS A 26 3.29 9.33 -10.14
C LYS A 26 3.37 10.56 -11.06
N ARG A 27 4.47 11.32 -11.01
CA ARG A 27 4.65 12.51 -11.87
C ARG A 27 4.90 12.17 -13.35
N ARG A 28 5.14 10.90 -13.68
CA ARG A 28 5.61 10.48 -15.02
C ARG A 28 4.75 9.40 -15.66
N LEU A 29 3.97 8.65 -14.87
CA LEU A 29 3.24 7.48 -15.33
C LEU A 29 1.73 7.67 -15.18
N ALA A 30 0.99 7.13 -16.14
CA ALA A 30 -0.43 6.87 -16.00
C ALA A 30 -0.70 5.88 -14.85
N PHE A 31 -1.92 5.84 -14.33
CA PHE A 31 -2.26 5.08 -13.13
C PHE A 31 -1.98 3.57 -13.28
N ASP A 32 -2.40 2.95 -14.37
CA ASP A 32 -2.23 1.51 -14.59
C ASP A 32 -0.75 1.13 -14.69
N ALA A 33 0.01 1.93 -15.45
CA ALA A 33 1.45 1.80 -15.56
C ALA A 33 2.15 2.02 -14.21
N LEU A 34 1.66 2.94 -13.39
CA LEU A 34 2.17 3.16 -12.03
C LEU A 34 1.96 1.91 -11.18
N VAL A 35 0.75 1.34 -11.16
CA VAL A 35 0.41 0.14 -10.37
C VAL A 35 1.28 -1.05 -10.79
N ALA A 36 1.39 -1.32 -12.10
CA ALA A 36 2.24 -2.39 -12.63
C ALA A 36 3.72 -2.19 -12.23
N THR A 37 4.24 -0.98 -12.41
CA THR A 37 5.62 -0.62 -12.09
C THR A 37 5.93 -0.73 -10.58
N LEU A 38 4.95 -0.46 -9.71
CA LEU A 38 5.09 -0.66 -8.26
C LEU A 38 5.16 -2.14 -7.88
N ARG A 39 4.34 -2.99 -8.50
CA ARG A 39 4.41 -4.44 -8.29
C ARG A 39 5.74 -5.02 -8.73
N GLU A 40 6.19 -4.69 -9.93
CA GLU A 40 7.48 -5.15 -10.46
C GLU A 40 8.64 -4.73 -9.55
N ALA A 41 8.64 -3.47 -9.10
CA ALA A 41 9.63 -2.99 -8.14
C ALA A 41 9.59 -3.74 -6.81
N GLY A 42 8.38 -4.14 -6.37
CA GLY A 42 8.19 -4.95 -5.19
C GLY A 42 8.79 -6.35 -5.34
N ARG A 43 8.49 -7.02 -6.46
CA ARG A 43 9.03 -8.36 -6.77
C ARG A 43 10.54 -8.36 -6.91
N ALA A 44 11.11 -7.32 -7.54
CA ALA A 44 12.54 -7.19 -7.76
C ALA A 44 13.35 -6.91 -6.48
N ARG A 45 12.72 -6.48 -5.39
CA ARG A 45 13.41 -6.05 -4.15
C ARG A 45 12.76 -6.65 -2.90
N PRO A 46 12.82 -7.98 -2.69
CA PRO A 46 12.21 -8.61 -1.52
C PRO A 46 12.73 -8.00 -0.21
N LEU A 47 11.88 -7.99 0.81
CA LEU A 47 12.27 -7.60 2.16
C LEU A 47 12.95 -8.76 2.89
N PRO A 48 13.92 -8.49 3.79
CA PRO A 48 14.43 -9.50 4.71
C PRO A 48 13.29 -10.15 5.51
N ARG A 49 13.40 -11.44 5.83
CA ARG A 49 12.36 -12.21 6.56
C ARG A 49 11.88 -11.53 7.85
N LEU A 50 12.76 -10.81 8.54
CA LEU A 50 12.44 -10.07 9.76
C LEU A 50 11.46 -8.90 9.51
N LEU A 51 11.53 -8.29 8.32
CA LEU A 51 10.70 -7.15 7.91
C LEU A 51 9.49 -7.56 7.06
N ALA A 52 9.47 -8.77 6.52
CA ALA A 52 8.35 -9.34 5.76
C ALA A 52 7.16 -9.70 6.67
N ARG A 53 6.61 -8.69 7.36
CA ARG A 53 5.48 -8.79 8.29
C ARG A 53 4.40 -7.80 7.82
N PRO A 54 3.46 -8.24 6.95
CA PRO A 54 2.52 -7.35 6.25
C PRO A 54 1.73 -6.41 7.16
N GLU A 55 1.23 -6.91 8.28
CA GLU A 55 0.41 -6.16 9.24
C GLU A 55 1.23 -5.12 10.00
N ARG A 56 2.47 -5.48 10.39
CA ARG A 56 3.37 -4.53 11.05
C ARG A 56 3.81 -3.43 10.10
N LEU A 57 4.04 -3.75 8.82
CA LEU A 57 4.29 -2.76 7.78
C LEU A 57 3.09 -1.85 7.56
N ALA A 58 1.87 -2.40 7.52
CA ALA A 58 0.65 -1.60 7.44
C ALA A 58 0.57 -0.60 8.59
N GLY A 59 0.75 -1.05 9.84
CA GLY A 59 0.78 -0.16 11.00
C GLY A 59 1.91 0.88 10.97
N ALA A 60 3.09 0.51 10.46
CA ALA A 60 4.20 1.44 10.28
C ALA A 60 3.91 2.50 9.22
N VAL A 61 3.31 2.12 8.09
CA VAL A 61 2.89 3.05 7.04
C VAL A 61 1.82 3.99 7.55
N GLU A 62 0.80 3.50 8.26
CA GLU A 62 -0.26 4.34 8.84
C GLU A 62 0.31 5.44 9.73
N ARG A 63 1.24 5.06 10.62
CA ARG A 63 1.92 6.01 11.49
C ARG A 63 2.67 7.07 10.70
N LEU A 64 3.39 6.67 9.65
CA LEU A 64 4.24 7.57 8.88
C LEU A 64 3.50 8.36 7.80
N LEU A 65 2.28 7.93 7.44
CA LEU A 65 1.52 8.40 6.29
C LEU A 65 1.41 9.94 6.20
N PRO A 66 1.20 10.69 7.30
CA PRO A 66 1.09 12.15 7.23
C PRO A 66 2.36 12.84 6.69
N TRP A 67 3.53 12.25 6.91
CA TRP A 67 4.83 12.88 6.58
C TRP A 67 5.42 12.40 5.25
N LEU A 68 4.96 11.25 4.74
CA LEU A 68 5.47 10.68 3.49
C LEU A 68 5.05 11.51 2.27
N PRO A 69 5.85 11.66 1.20
CA PRO A 69 5.34 12.06 -0.10
C PRO A 69 4.56 10.91 -0.80
N PRO A 70 3.79 11.19 -1.87
CA PRO A 70 3.40 12.51 -2.37
C PRO A 70 2.36 13.19 -1.46
N ARG A 71 2.39 14.53 -1.39
CA ARG A 71 1.34 15.36 -0.78
C ARG A 71 0.19 15.53 -1.79
N GLY A 72 -1.05 15.73 -1.33
CA GLY A 72 -2.21 15.95 -2.21
C GLY A 72 -2.85 14.67 -2.80
N HIS A 73 -2.80 13.55 -2.07
CA HIS A 73 -3.64 12.38 -2.34
C HIS A 73 -4.56 12.13 -1.16
N GLY A 74 -5.75 11.59 -1.43
CA GLY A 74 -6.59 11.01 -0.40
C GLY A 74 -5.77 10.00 0.41
N PRO A 75 -5.88 10.00 1.74
CA PRO A 75 -5.05 9.14 2.60
C PRO A 75 -5.18 7.66 2.23
N CYS A 76 -6.38 7.22 1.82
CA CYS A 76 -6.65 5.85 1.37
C CYS A 76 -5.80 5.43 0.16
N LEU A 77 -5.78 6.22 -0.93
CA LEU A 77 -5.07 5.86 -2.16
C LEU A 77 -3.56 5.84 -1.96
N LYS A 78 -3.01 6.88 -1.30
CA LYS A 78 -1.57 6.93 -1.02
C LYS A 78 -1.13 5.72 -0.21
N ARG A 79 -1.91 5.38 0.82
CA ARG A 79 -1.62 4.23 1.66
C ARG A 79 -1.70 2.92 0.87
N ALA A 80 -2.74 2.74 0.07
CA ALA A 80 -2.90 1.54 -0.76
C ALA A 80 -1.73 1.39 -1.76
N LEU A 81 -1.27 2.46 -2.41
CA LEU A 81 -0.12 2.41 -3.32
C LEU A 81 1.21 2.12 -2.63
N LEU A 82 1.43 2.66 -1.42
CA LEU A 82 2.62 2.32 -0.63
C LEU A 82 2.62 0.86 -0.19
N LEU A 83 1.47 0.38 0.29
CA LEU A 83 1.33 -1.00 0.74
C LEU A 83 1.34 -1.98 -0.43
N LEU A 84 0.87 -1.60 -1.61
CA LEU A 84 0.98 -2.41 -2.82
C LEU A 84 2.44 -2.81 -3.06
N GLU A 85 3.35 -1.84 -3.09
CA GLU A 85 4.78 -2.13 -3.26
C GLU A 85 5.32 -2.94 -2.09
N LEU A 86 5.09 -2.50 -0.84
CA LEU A 86 5.69 -3.12 0.35
C LEU A 86 5.19 -4.55 0.63
N TRP A 87 3.91 -4.84 0.41
CA TRP A 87 3.33 -6.17 0.54
C TRP A 87 3.77 -7.08 -0.59
N THR A 88 3.94 -6.55 -1.82
CA THR A 88 4.56 -7.32 -2.90
C THR A 88 6.01 -7.71 -2.54
N ARG A 89 6.76 -6.82 -1.86
CA ARG A 89 8.11 -7.15 -1.34
C ARG A 89 8.11 -8.21 -0.24
N CYS A 90 6.97 -8.46 0.40
CA CYS A 90 6.79 -9.55 1.34
C CYS A 90 6.52 -10.90 0.65
N GLY A 91 6.45 -10.92 -0.69
CA GLY A 91 6.09 -12.10 -1.47
C GLY A 91 4.59 -12.37 -1.52
N LEU A 92 3.76 -11.34 -1.28
CA LEU A 92 2.32 -11.44 -1.40
C LEU A 92 1.86 -11.15 -2.84
N GLU A 93 0.84 -11.86 -3.30
CA GLU A 93 0.09 -11.49 -4.50
C GLU A 93 -0.97 -10.46 -4.12
N VAL A 94 -0.70 -9.19 -4.44
CA VAL A 94 -1.48 -8.03 -3.97
C VAL A 94 -2.35 -7.45 -5.09
N ARG A 95 -3.64 -7.30 -4.80
CA ARG A 95 -4.63 -6.66 -5.66
C ARG A 95 -5.02 -5.30 -5.09
N LEU A 96 -5.08 -4.30 -5.96
CA LEU A 96 -5.52 -2.96 -5.61
C LEU A 96 -6.95 -2.78 -6.09
N HIS A 97 -7.81 -2.38 -5.18
CA HIS A 97 -9.22 -2.17 -5.44
C HIS A 97 -9.53 -0.68 -5.31
N LEU A 98 -10.28 -0.15 -6.26
CA LEU A 98 -10.85 1.18 -6.21
C LEU A 98 -12.37 1.05 -6.23
N GLY A 99 -13.04 1.80 -5.36
CA GLY A 99 -14.48 1.78 -5.27
C GLY A 99 -15.06 3.15 -4.94
N LEU A 100 -16.37 3.25 -5.12
CA LEU A 100 -17.15 4.43 -4.82
C LEU A 100 -18.23 4.04 -3.82
N ARG A 101 -18.40 4.86 -2.78
CA ARG A 101 -19.58 4.81 -1.92
C ARG A 101 -20.58 5.84 -2.45
N PRO A 102 -21.79 5.43 -2.86
CA PRO A 102 -22.84 6.38 -3.18
C PRO A 102 -23.24 7.13 -1.90
N GLY A 103 -23.29 8.45 -1.98
CA GLY A 103 -23.80 9.36 -0.94
C GLY A 103 -24.62 10.47 -1.59
N GLU A 104 -25.41 11.21 -0.80
CA GLU A 104 -26.39 12.23 -1.26
C GLU A 104 -25.77 13.50 -1.91
N GLY A 105 -24.61 13.40 -2.56
CA GLY A 105 -23.99 14.52 -3.26
C GLY A 105 -22.83 14.09 -4.17
N ARG A 106 -21.63 13.93 -3.61
CA ARG A 106 -20.45 13.45 -4.32
C ARG A 106 -20.06 12.09 -3.76
N GLY A 107 -20.11 11.04 -4.57
CA GLY A 107 -19.68 9.71 -4.13
C GLY A 107 -18.26 9.74 -3.57
N GLU A 108 -18.02 9.03 -2.47
CA GLU A 108 -16.70 8.96 -1.84
C GLU A 108 -15.86 7.89 -2.52
N ALA A 109 -14.71 8.28 -3.06
CA ALA A 109 -13.75 7.34 -3.64
C ALA A 109 -12.87 6.72 -2.55
N HIS A 110 -12.73 5.40 -2.61
CA HIS A 110 -11.91 4.63 -1.68
C HIS A 110 -10.99 3.66 -2.39
N ALA A 111 -9.87 3.36 -1.73
CA ALA A 111 -8.87 2.43 -2.22
C ALA A 111 -8.49 1.47 -1.09
N TRP A 112 -8.56 0.18 -1.36
CA TRP A 112 -8.17 -0.89 -0.44
C TRP A 112 -7.31 -1.93 -1.15
N LEU A 113 -6.64 -2.78 -0.36
CA LEU A 113 -5.87 -3.90 -0.88
C LEU A 113 -6.43 -5.21 -0.35
N THR A 114 -6.41 -6.22 -1.21
CA THR A 114 -6.42 -7.63 -0.78
C THR A 114 -5.11 -8.27 -1.18
N ALA A 115 -4.65 -9.25 -0.42
CA ALA A 115 -3.47 -10.00 -0.78
C ALA A 115 -3.55 -11.45 -0.34
N THR A 116 -2.91 -12.33 -1.10
CA THR A 116 -2.76 -13.75 -0.76
C THR A 116 -1.28 -14.05 -0.56
N GLY A 117 -0.94 -14.70 0.55
CA GLY A 117 0.41 -15.12 0.89
C GLY A 117 0.64 -16.62 0.73
N PRO A 118 1.88 -17.07 0.97
CA PRO A 118 2.22 -18.49 0.97
C PRO A 118 1.31 -19.28 1.92
N GLY A 119 0.81 -20.43 1.47
CA GLY A 119 -0.11 -21.26 2.25
C GLY A 119 -1.56 -20.75 2.31
N GLY A 120 -1.94 -19.80 1.45
CA GLY A 120 -3.32 -19.33 1.31
C GLY A 120 -3.75 -18.27 2.33
N ALA A 121 -2.82 -17.73 3.13
CA ALA A 121 -3.12 -16.67 4.08
C ALA A 121 -3.62 -15.40 3.35
N THR A 122 -4.75 -14.86 3.78
CA THR A 122 -5.34 -13.65 3.19
C THR A 122 -5.08 -12.43 4.07
N TYR A 123 -4.73 -11.31 3.44
CA TYR A 123 -4.48 -10.02 4.09
C TYR A 123 -5.36 -8.96 3.45
N GLN A 124 -5.84 -8.01 4.25
CA GLN A 124 -6.61 -6.87 3.76
C GLN A 124 -6.11 -5.58 4.41
N ALA A 125 -5.92 -4.54 3.61
CA ALA A 125 -5.58 -3.20 4.11
C ALA A 125 -6.71 -2.23 3.77
N SER A 126 -7.32 -1.64 4.81
CA SER A 126 -8.60 -0.91 4.77
C SER A 126 -9.76 -1.78 4.29
N SER A 127 -10.91 -1.64 4.97
CA SER A 127 -12.10 -2.41 4.65
C SER A 127 -12.87 -1.79 3.48
N ALA A 128 -13.43 -2.64 2.63
CA ALA A 128 -14.39 -2.24 1.60
C ALA A 128 -15.82 -1.99 2.15
N LEU A 129 -16.02 -1.99 3.48
CA LEU A 129 -17.34 -1.83 4.10
C LEU A 129 -18.03 -0.58 3.51
N ASP A 130 -19.19 -0.80 2.90
CA ASP A 130 -20.05 0.18 2.22
C ASP A 130 -19.58 0.71 0.85
N TYR A 131 -18.49 0.18 0.28
CA TYR A 131 -18.00 0.60 -1.05
C TYR A 131 -18.36 -0.42 -2.13
N ARG A 132 -18.86 0.08 -3.27
CA ARG A 132 -18.97 -0.73 -4.48
C ARG A 132 -17.66 -0.68 -5.24
N GLU A 133 -17.07 -1.85 -5.46
CA GLU A 133 -15.89 -2.01 -6.29
C GLU A 133 -16.19 -1.56 -7.72
N ALA A 134 -15.33 -0.68 -8.23
CA ALA A 134 -15.42 -0.16 -9.59
C ALA A 134 -14.26 -0.67 -10.45
N PHE A 135 -13.06 -0.79 -9.87
CA PHE A 135 -11.87 -1.26 -10.57
C PHE A 135 -11.02 -2.15 -9.67
N VAL A 136 -10.43 -3.18 -10.28
CA VAL A 136 -9.40 -4.01 -9.67
C VAL A 136 -8.20 -4.02 -10.58
N PHE A 137 -7.04 -3.78 -9.98
CA PHE A 137 -5.76 -3.86 -10.63
C PHE A 137 -4.96 -4.98 -10.00
#